data_AF-A0A945G272-F1
#
_entry.id   AF-A0A945G272-F1
#
_cell.length_a   1.000
_cell.length_b   1.000
_cell.length_c   1.000
_cell.angle_alpha   90.00
_cell.angle_beta   90.00
_cell.angle_gamma   90.00
#
_symmetry.space_group_name_H-M   'P 1'
#
loop_
_entity.id
_entity.type
_entity.pdbx_description
1 polymer ?
#
loop_
_entity_poly.entity_id
_entity_poly.type
_entity_poly.pdbx_seq_one_letter_code
_entity_poly.pdbx_strand_id
1 'polypeptide(L)'
;MSFENTYKRTRYIETARHKLQQIYSLGEQNPRREKHRDQLEGYFKAGLLLGIIEEIDITTLVDQEHHLAYGTTLEERQMQDKLSEQKAKPNWAKYDPPAFQRRSLG
;
A
#
# COMPACT_ATOMS: atom_id res chain seq x y z
N MET A 1 -13.09 -4.76 29.76
CA MET A 1 -13.25 -3.45 29.08
C MET A 1 -14.65 -2.91 29.38
N SER A 2 -14.78 -1.61 29.68
CA SER A 2 -16.10 -0.96 29.84
C SER A 2 -16.79 -0.80 28.48
N PHE A 3 -18.13 -0.88 28.45
CA PHE A 3 -18.94 -0.69 27.23
C PHE A 3 -18.57 0.59 26.45
N GLU A 4 -18.28 1.67 27.18
CA GLU A 4 -17.88 2.95 26.58
C GLU A 4 -16.55 2.85 25.82
N ASN A 5 -15.59 2.08 26.35
CA ASN A 5 -14.29 1.87 25.72
C ASN A 5 -14.45 1.04 24.43
N THR A 6 -15.24 -0.03 24.48
CA THR A 6 -15.57 -0.84 23.30
C THR A 6 -16.25 0.00 22.23
N TYR A 7 -17.21 0.84 22.59
CA TYR A 7 -17.89 1.74 21.64
C TYR A 7 -16.93 2.74 20.98
N LYS A 8 -16.07 3.39 21.77
CA LYS A 8 -15.06 4.33 21.25
C LYS A 8 -14.13 3.65 20.26
N ARG A 9 -13.65 2.45 20.61
CA ARG A 9 -12.78 1.63 19.77
C ARG A 9 -13.46 1.23 18.46
N THR A 10 -14.69 0.70 18.52
CA THR A 10 -15.44 0.32 17.31
C THR A 10 -15.63 1.52 16.39
N ARG A 11 -16.08 2.67 16.91
CA ARG A 11 -16.28 3.88 16.11
C ARG A 11 -14.97 4.37 15.48
N TYR A 12 -13.87 4.25 16.21
CA TYR A 12 -12.54 4.60 15.73
C TYR A 12 -12.13 3.74 14.54
N ILE A 13 -12.27 2.42 14.66
CA ILE A 13 -11.93 1.45 13.61
C ILE A 13 -12.80 1.68 12.37
N GLU A 14 -14.11 1.89 12.52
CA GLU A 14 -15.00 2.20 11.39
C GLU A 14 -14.59 3.49 10.65
N THR A 15 -14.14 4.49 11.40
CA THR A 15 -13.66 5.75 10.79
C THR A 15 -12.35 5.54 10.03
N ALA A 16 -11.44 4.73 10.58
CA ALA A 16 -10.20 4.36 9.89
C ALA A 16 -10.47 3.55 8.61
N ARG A 17 -11.43 2.61 8.67
CA ARG A 17 -11.91 1.85 7.50
C ARG A 17 -12.40 2.77 6.38
N HIS A 18 -13.29 3.71 6.70
CA HIS A 18 -13.79 4.65 5.70
C HIS A 18 -12.67 5.47 5.03
N LYS A 19 -11.67 5.91 5.81
CA LYS A 19 -10.49 6.62 5.28
C LYS A 19 -9.64 5.72 4.37
N LEU A 20 -9.44 4.45 4.73
CA LEU A 20 -8.74 3.47 3.88
C LEU A 20 -9.46 3.28 2.55
N GLN A 21 -10.78 3.10 2.58
CA GLN A 21 -11.60 2.96 1.37
C GLN A 21 -11.53 4.21 0.47
N GLN A 22 -11.47 5.40 1.06
CA GLN A 22 -11.22 6.64 0.31
C GLN A 22 -9.85 6.63 -0.39
N ILE A 23 -8.81 6.07 0.24
CA ILE A 23 -7.49 5.95 -0.39
C ILE A 23 -7.53 4.91 -1.53
N TYR A 24 -8.19 3.77 -1.32
CA TYR A 24 -8.23 2.69 -2.32
C TYR A 24 -9.14 2.98 -3.52
N SER A 25 -10.18 3.77 -3.33
CA SER A 25 -11.01 4.27 -4.44
C SER A 25 -10.29 5.31 -5.32
N LEU A 26 -9.21 5.91 -4.83
CA LEU A 26 -8.33 6.73 -5.64
C LEU A 26 -7.30 5.84 -6.36
N GLY A 27 -7.20 5.97 -7.68
CA GLY A 27 -6.14 5.32 -8.45
C GLY A 27 -4.74 5.71 -7.96
N GLU A 28 -3.77 4.81 -8.15
CA GLU A 28 -2.40 4.98 -7.61
C GLU A 28 -1.72 6.28 -8.01
N GLN A 29 -1.97 6.76 -9.23
CA GLN A 29 -1.38 7.97 -9.80
C GLN A 29 -2.11 9.26 -9.35
N ASN A 30 -3.11 9.16 -8.47
CA ASN A 30 -3.87 10.33 -8.04
C ASN A 30 -3.10 11.12 -6.97
N PRO A 31 -2.75 12.40 -7.20
CA PRO A 31 -1.98 13.20 -6.25
C PRO A 31 -2.73 13.45 -4.92
N ARG A 32 -4.07 13.31 -4.89
CA ARG A 32 -4.84 13.43 -3.65
C ARG A 32 -4.67 12.23 -2.72
N ARG A 33 -4.19 11.10 -3.26
CA ARG A 33 -3.99 9.86 -2.51
C ARG A 33 -2.96 10.01 -1.40
N GLU A 34 -1.87 10.72 -1.67
CA GLU A 34 -0.82 11.01 -0.69
C GLU A 34 -1.37 11.80 0.50
N LYS A 35 -2.13 12.87 0.23
CA LYS A 35 -2.79 13.66 1.27
C LYS A 35 -3.70 12.81 2.16
N HIS A 36 -4.48 11.89 1.58
CA HIS A 36 -5.34 11.00 2.37
C HIS A 36 -4.55 9.96 3.16
N ARG A 37 -3.43 9.47 2.61
CA ARG A 37 -2.51 8.59 3.33
C ARG A 37 -1.93 9.29 4.57
N ASP A 38 -1.44 10.50 4.43
CA ASP A 38 -0.84 11.25 5.55
C ASP A 38 -1.89 11.55 6.64
N GLN A 39 -3.13 11.87 6.22
CA GLN A 39 -4.25 12.03 7.15
C GLN A 39 -4.61 10.74 7.89
N LEU A 40 -4.56 9.59 7.21
CA LEU A 40 -4.80 8.28 7.81
C LEU A 40 -3.68 7.90 8.78
N GLU A 41 -2.42 8.18 8.43
CA GLU A 41 -1.28 7.92 9.29
C GLU A 41 -1.35 8.76 10.58
N GLY A 42 -1.65 10.06 10.45
CA GLY A 42 -1.88 10.94 11.59
C GLY A 42 -3.06 10.48 12.45
N TYR A 43 -4.12 9.96 11.82
CA TYR A 43 -5.23 9.33 12.52
C TYR A 43 -4.70 8.15 13.34
N PHE A 44 -4.09 7.12 12.74
CA PHE A 44 -3.56 5.96 13.47
C PHE A 44 -2.65 6.33 14.64
N LYS A 45 -1.73 7.29 14.46
CA LYS A 45 -0.87 7.80 15.54
C LYS A 45 -1.66 8.33 16.73
N ALA A 46 -2.74 9.08 16.49
CA ALA A 46 -3.62 9.55 17.57
C ALA A 46 -4.32 8.39 18.30
N GLY A 47 -4.74 7.36 17.58
CA GLY A 47 -5.39 6.18 18.15
C GLY A 47 -4.47 5.37 19.06
N LEU A 48 -3.21 5.21 18.66
CA LEU A 48 -2.15 4.59 19.47
C LEU A 48 -1.86 5.42 20.72
N LEU A 49 -1.65 6.74 20.56
CA LEU A 49 -1.35 7.65 21.68
C LEU A 49 -2.48 7.71 22.72
N LEU A 50 -3.73 7.66 22.27
CA LEU A 50 -4.90 7.66 23.15
C LEU A 50 -5.23 6.27 23.73
N GLY A 51 -4.48 5.22 23.36
CA GLY A 51 -4.72 3.85 23.81
C GLY A 51 -6.05 3.26 23.34
N ILE A 52 -6.58 3.74 22.21
CA ILE A 52 -7.84 3.24 21.63
C ILE A 52 -7.58 1.98 20.79
N ILE A 53 -6.44 1.97 20.10
CA ILE A 53 -5.97 0.89 19.23
C ILE A 53 -4.52 0.53 19.53
N GLU A 54 -4.12 -0.66 19.08
CA GLU A 54 -2.76 -1.19 19.13
C GLU A 54 -2.20 -1.33 17.70
N GLU A 55 -0.88 -1.53 17.56
CA GLU A 55 -0.23 -1.67 16.25
C GLU A 55 -0.77 -2.86 15.44
N ILE A 56 -1.11 -3.96 16.14
CA ILE A 56 -1.70 -5.15 15.51
C ILE A 56 -3.05 -4.86 14.87
N ASP A 57 -3.82 -3.93 15.43
CA ASP A 57 -5.12 -3.52 14.89
C ASP A 57 -4.97 -2.79 13.56
N ILE A 58 -3.93 -1.96 13.45
CA ILE A 58 -3.62 -1.21 12.23
C ILE A 58 -3.27 -2.18 11.11
N THR A 59 -2.34 -3.09 11.38
CA THR A 59 -1.88 -4.09 10.39
C THR A 59 -3.05 -4.94 9.92
N THR A 60 -3.81 -5.49 10.86
CA THR A 60 -4.99 -6.33 10.57
C THR A 60 -6.04 -5.57 9.75
N LEU A 61 -6.32 -4.31 10.09
CA LEU A 61 -7.30 -3.49 9.36
C LEU A 61 -6.83 -3.17 7.94
N VAL A 62 -5.56 -2.79 7.77
CA VAL A 62 -4.99 -2.47 6.46
C VAL A 62 -5.02 -3.69 5.54
N ASP A 63 -4.64 -4.86 6.05
CA ASP A 63 -4.63 -6.10 5.28
C ASP A 63 -6.03 -6.52 4.86
N GLN A 64 -7.00 -6.44 5.78
CA GLN A 64 -8.41 -6.74 5.49
C GLN A 64 -8.95 -5.83 4.39
N GLU A 65 -8.79 -4.51 4.53
CA GLU A 65 -9.32 -3.57 3.54
C GLU A 65 -8.57 -3.65 2.20
N HIS A 66 -7.26 -3.93 2.21
CA HIS A 66 -6.49 -4.14 0.98
C HIS A 66 -6.97 -5.38 0.24
N HIS A 67 -7.17 -6.48 0.95
CA HIS A 67 -7.70 -7.72 0.38
C HIS A 67 -9.11 -7.51 -0.20
N LEU A 68 -9.98 -6.77 0.49
CA LEU A 68 -11.31 -6.44 -0.02
C LEU A 68 -11.26 -5.55 -1.27
N ALA A 69 -10.33 -4.60 -1.34
CA ALA A 69 -10.22 -3.67 -2.46
C ALA A 69 -9.57 -4.28 -3.70
N TYR A 70 -8.55 -5.13 -3.53
CA TYR A 70 -7.70 -5.62 -4.62
C TYR A 70 -7.69 -7.13 -4.80
N GLY A 71 -8.39 -7.90 -3.95
CA GLY A 71 -8.45 -9.36 -4.00
C GLY A 71 -7.11 -10.06 -3.69
N THR A 72 -6.10 -9.31 -3.26
CA THR A 72 -4.72 -9.77 -2.98
C THR A 72 -4.25 -9.18 -1.66
N THR A 73 -3.38 -9.89 -0.94
CA THR A 73 -2.77 -9.34 0.27
C THR A 73 -1.70 -8.29 -0.11
N LEU A 74 -1.36 -7.40 0.84
CA LEU A 74 -0.29 -6.44 0.63
C LEU A 74 1.04 -7.15 0.35
N GLU A 75 1.31 -8.26 1.04
CA GLU A 75 2.49 -9.09 0.87
C GLU A 75 2.54 -9.73 -0.53
N GLU A 76 1.41 -10.28 -1.02
CA GLU A 76 1.30 -10.83 -2.37
C GLU A 76 1.58 -9.76 -3.43
N ARG A 77 1.05 -8.55 -3.26
CA ARG A 77 1.33 -7.41 -4.15
C ARG A 77 2.81 -7.04 -4.13
N GLN A 78 3.40 -6.92 -2.95
CA GLN A 78 4.84 -6.63 -2.81
C GLN A 78 5.71 -7.71 -3.45
N MET A 79 5.32 -8.99 -3.36
CA MET A 79 6.00 -10.08 -4.04
C MET A 79 5.84 -9.98 -5.56
N GLN A 80 4.64 -9.66 -6.06
CA GLN A 80 4.40 -9.47 -7.49
C GLN A 80 5.18 -8.27 -8.06
N ASP A 81 5.27 -7.16 -7.34
CA ASP A 81 6.05 -5.99 -7.75
C ASP A 81 7.54 -6.33 -7.85
N LYS A 82 8.09 -7.01 -6.83
CA LYS A 82 9.48 -7.51 -6.86
C LYS A 82 9.74 -8.48 -8.02
N LEU A 83 8.76 -9.31 -8.37
CA LEU A 83 8.85 -10.22 -9.52
C LEU A 83 8.73 -9.47 -10.86
N SER A 84 7.93 -8.40 -10.93
CA SER A 84 7.79 -7.55 -12.13
C SER A 84 9.06 -6.75 -12.41
N GLU A 85 9.75 -6.25 -11.38
CA GLU A 85 11.06 -5.61 -11.53
C GLU A 85 12.11 -6.57 -12.13
N GLN A 86 12.00 -7.87 -11.83
CA GLN A 86 12.86 -8.92 -12.42
C GLN A 86 12.47 -9.32 -13.86
N LYS A 87 11.30 -8.90 -14.37
CA LYS A 87 10.85 -9.25 -15.74
C LYS A 87 11.47 -8.39 -16.83
N ALA A 88 12.09 -7.26 -16.52
CA ALA A 88 12.91 -6.53 -17.47
C ALA A 88 14.25 -7.25 -17.64
N LYS A 89 14.26 -8.43 -18.30
CA LYS A 89 15.50 -9.05 -18.76
C LYS A 89 16.22 -8.02 -19.63
N PRO A 90 17.45 -7.60 -19.28
CA PRO A 90 18.21 -6.70 -20.14
C PRO A 90 18.29 -7.36 -21.52
N ASN A 91 17.96 -6.62 -22.57
CA ASN A 91 18.10 -7.12 -23.93
C ASN A 91 19.61 -7.23 -24.26
N TRP A 92 20.22 -8.34 -23.87
CA TRP A 92 21.63 -8.62 -24.10
C TRP A 92 21.95 -8.81 -25.59
N ALA A 93 20.95 -9.11 -26.42
CA ALA A 93 21.13 -9.29 -27.86
C ALA A 93 21.66 -8.03 -28.57
N LYS A 94 21.45 -6.83 -28.00
CA LYS A 94 22.06 -5.59 -28.51
C LYS A 94 23.59 -5.57 -28.39
N TYR A 95 24.15 -6.48 -27.59
CA TYR A 95 25.59 -6.65 -27.40
C TYR A 95 26.13 -7.95 -28.02
N ASP A 96 25.30 -8.77 -28.68
CA ASP A 96 25.80 -9.95 -29.41
C ASP A 96 26.69 -9.58 -30.61
N PRO A 97 26.44 -8.49 -31.37
CA PRO A 97 27.33 -8.09 -32.45
C PRO A 97 28.69 -7.59 -31.93
N PRO A 98 29.80 -7.87 -32.62
CA PRO A 98 31.11 -7.33 -32.26
C PRO A 98 31.13 -5.80 -32.26
N ALA A 99 31.95 -5.21 -31.37
CA ALA A 99 31.90 -3.79 -31.02
C ALA A 99 32.01 -2.82 -32.23
N PHE A 100 32.73 -3.20 -33.29
CA PHE A 100 32.88 -2.40 -34.50
C PHE A 100 31.59 -2.30 -35.34
N GLN A 101 30.67 -3.25 -35.21
CA GLN A 101 29.36 -3.25 -35.90
C GLN A 101 28.28 -2.50 -35.11
N ARG A 102 28.53 -2.14 -33.84
CA ARG A 102 27.55 -1.45 -32.99
C ARG A 102 27.42 0.03 -33.30
N ARG A 103 28.41 0.65 -33.96
CA ARG A 103 28.44 2.11 -34.26
C ARG A 103 27.65 2.52 -35.51
N SER A 104 27.17 1.59 -36.33
CA SER A 104 26.49 1.90 -37.60
C SER A 104 24.96 1.88 -37.53
N LEU A 105 24.38 1.74 -36.33
CA LEU A 105 22.93 1.68 -36.10
C LEU A 105 22.39 2.91 -35.33
N GLY A 106 23.15 4.01 -35.33
CA GLY A 106 22.77 5.29 -34.73
C GLY A 106 22.28 6.28 -35.76
#